data_AF-A0A2G8JN84-F1
#
_entry.id   AF-A0A2G8JN84-F1
#
_cell.length_a   1.000
_cell.length_b   1.000
_cell.length_c   1.000
_cell.angle_alpha   90.00
_cell.angle_beta   90.00
_cell.angle_gamma   90.00
#
_symmetry.space_group_name_H-M   'P 1'
#
loop_
_entity.id
_entity.type
_entity.pdbx_description
1 polymer ?
#
loop_
_entity_poly.entity_id
_entity_poly.type
_entity_poly.pdbx_seq_one_letter_code
_entity_poly.pdbx_strand_id
1 'polypeptide(L)'
;VGHNEIFERFFKGINRYELYPYNDSDVIEPLMKYLGQAPIVSAKEKSGGTQVKLFFTFEDQSTAIMKPWRVPREYETLPDHYYFADIERHTAEIAAFHLDRILDFRRAPPVTGRILNMTSDIRRVSSHALNKTFFISPGE
;
A
#
# COMPACT_ATOMS: atom_id res chain seq x y z
N VAL A 1 -16.46 -9.85 13.29
CA VAL A 1 -14.99 -9.72 13.38
C VAL A 1 -14.70 -8.25 13.36
N GLY A 2 -14.22 -7.70 14.48
CA GLY A 2 -13.88 -6.27 14.55
C GLY A 2 -12.66 -5.98 13.68
N HIS A 3 -12.55 -4.80 13.08
CA HIS A 3 -11.41 -4.44 12.22
C HIS A 3 -10.04 -4.61 12.91
N ASN A 4 -9.99 -4.25 14.20
CA ASN A 4 -8.81 -4.41 15.06
C ASN A 4 -8.34 -5.89 15.17
N GLU A 5 -9.26 -6.85 15.02
CA GLU A 5 -8.99 -8.28 15.12
C GLU A 5 -8.20 -8.81 13.91
N ILE A 6 -8.31 -8.19 12.73
CA ILE A 6 -7.72 -8.71 11.49
C ILE A 6 -6.21 -8.48 11.45
N PHE A 7 -5.75 -7.26 11.74
CA PHE A 7 -4.31 -6.95 11.82
C PHE A 7 -3.64 -7.70 12.97
N GLU A 8 -4.30 -7.78 14.12
CA GLU A 8 -3.76 -8.50 15.28
C GLU A 8 -3.57 -9.99 14.97
N ARG A 9 -4.55 -10.63 14.31
CA ARG A 9 -4.43 -12.03 13.86
C ARG A 9 -3.29 -12.21 12.86
N PHE A 10 -3.16 -11.31 11.88
CA PHE A 10 -2.04 -11.34 10.93
C PHE A 10 -0.70 -11.27 11.66
N PHE A 11 -0.50 -10.28 12.54
CA PHE A 11 0.75 -10.12 13.27
C PHE A 11 1.07 -11.30 14.20
N LYS A 12 0.07 -11.89 14.84
CA LYS A 12 0.24 -13.09 15.69
C LYS A 12 0.59 -14.35 14.88
N GLY A 13 0.18 -14.41 13.60
CA GLY A 13 0.49 -15.53 12.71
C GLY A 13 1.92 -15.55 12.18
N ILE A 14 2.62 -14.42 12.22
CA ILE A 14 4.01 -14.31 11.76
C ILE A 14 4.90 -15.22 12.61
N ASN A 15 5.69 -16.06 11.94
CA ASN A 15 6.61 -16.98 12.62
C ASN A 15 7.97 -17.05 11.90
N ARG A 16 8.86 -17.93 12.38
CA ARG A 16 10.24 -18.04 11.87
C ARG A 16 10.32 -18.43 10.39
N TYR A 17 9.31 -19.13 9.87
CA TYR A 17 9.38 -19.79 8.57
C TYR A 17 8.61 -19.05 7.47
N GLU A 18 7.58 -18.31 7.85
CA GLU A 18 6.64 -17.68 6.93
C GLU A 18 6.02 -16.42 7.56
N LEU A 19 5.57 -15.51 6.70
CA LEU A 19 4.86 -14.31 7.11
C LEU A 19 3.37 -14.56 7.33
N TYR A 20 2.80 -15.54 6.62
CA TYR A 20 1.42 -16.00 6.78
C TYR A 20 1.27 -17.46 6.29
N PRO A 21 0.35 -18.26 6.88
CA PRO A 21 0.13 -19.65 6.49
C PRO A 21 -0.46 -19.81 5.07
N TYR A 22 -0.18 -20.95 4.42
CA TYR A 22 -0.70 -21.30 3.09
C TYR A 22 -2.25 -21.31 3.01
N ASN A 23 -2.93 -21.84 4.03
CA ASN A 23 -4.39 -21.93 4.09
C ASN A 23 -5.05 -20.77 4.87
N ASP A 24 -4.40 -19.62 5.01
CA ASP A 24 -4.90 -18.51 5.85
C ASP A 24 -5.86 -17.57 5.12
N SER A 25 -6.77 -18.12 4.31
CA SER A 25 -7.82 -17.35 3.64
C SER A 25 -8.63 -16.52 4.65
N ASP A 26 -8.79 -17.03 5.87
CA ASP A 26 -9.57 -16.43 6.95
C ASP A 26 -8.93 -15.20 7.61
N VAL A 27 -7.66 -14.89 7.29
CA VAL A 27 -6.97 -13.66 7.74
C VAL A 27 -6.57 -12.81 6.55
N ILE A 28 -5.96 -13.43 5.53
CA ILE A 28 -5.38 -12.70 4.41
C ILE A 28 -6.45 -12.06 3.52
N GLU A 29 -7.50 -12.78 3.15
CA GLU A 29 -8.54 -12.20 2.29
C GLU A 29 -9.30 -11.08 3.01
N PRO A 30 -9.70 -11.24 4.29
CA PRO A 30 -10.24 -10.13 5.08
C PRO A 30 -9.28 -8.95 5.21
N LEU A 31 -7.98 -9.19 5.41
CA LEU A 31 -6.97 -8.12 5.51
C LEU A 31 -6.83 -7.36 4.20
N MET A 32 -6.75 -8.04 3.06
CA MET A 32 -6.71 -7.39 1.75
C MET A 32 -7.99 -6.61 1.46
N LYS A 33 -9.15 -7.17 1.81
CA LYS A 33 -10.43 -6.48 1.69
C LYS A 33 -10.47 -5.23 2.58
N TYR A 34 -10.00 -5.34 3.82
CA TYR A 34 -9.89 -4.23 4.75
C TYR A 34 -8.99 -3.12 4.20
N LEU A 35 -7.76 -3.43 3.77
CA LEU A 35 -6.84 -2.47 3.17
C LEU A 35 -7.47 -1.75 1.95
N GLY A 36 -8.27 -2.47 1.17
CA GLY A 36 -8.96 -1.94 -0.01
C GLY A 36 -10.16 -1.03 0.30
N GLN A 37 -10.74 -1.08 1.50
CA GLN A 37 -12.05 -0.47 1.79
C GLN A 37 -12.08 0.41 3.05
N ALA A 38 -11.20 0.16 4.03
CA ALA A 38 -11.24 0.79 5.34
C ALA A 38 -11.12 2.33 5.24
N PRO A 39 -11.91 3.10 6.00
CA PRO A 39 -11.78 4.56 6.03
C PRO A 39 -10.38 4.99 6.48
N ILE A 40 -9.78 5.91 5.73
CA ILE A 40 -8.48 6.50 6.07
C ILE A 40 -8.76 7.71 6.95
N VAL A 41 -8.22 7.73 8.17
CA VAL A 41 -8.41 8.84 9.14
C VAL A 41 -7.19 9.75 9.23
N SER A 42 -6.03 9.29 8.77
CA SER A 42 -4.84 10.12 8.64
C SER A 42 -3.98 9.69 7.46
N ALA A 43 -3.48 10.67 6.70
CA ALA A 43 -2.47 10.48 5.67
C ALA A 43 -1.25 11.34 5.98
N LYS A 44 -0.06 10.75 6.00
CA LYS A 44 1.19 11.46 6.26
C LYS A 44 2.24 11.03 5.25
N GLU A 45 3.08 11.95 4.81
CA GLU A 45 4.28 11.57 4.08
C GLU A 45 5.16 10.67 4.95
N LYS A 46 5.61 9.54 4.40
CA LYS A 46 6.62 8.73 5.05
C LYS A 46 7.96 9.43 4.88
N SER A 47 8.50 9.98 5.97
CA SER A 47 9.87 10.50 5.97
C SER A 47 10.88 9.36 5.75
N GLY A 48 11.94 9.68 5.00
CA GLY A 48 12.98 8.73 4.64
C GLY A 48 12.59 7.80 3.48
N GLY A 49 13.32 7.96 2.36
CA GLY A 49 13.13 7.25 1.10
C GLY A 49 13.59 8.11 -0.08
N THR A 50 13.57 7.54 -1.28
CA THR A 50 13.91 8.25 -2.53
C THR A 50 12.68 8.65 -3.35
N GLN A 51 11.53 8.03 -3.09
CA GLN A 51 10.28 8.22 -3.84
C GLN A 51 9.09 8.43 -2.90
N VAL A 52 8.02 9.01 -3.41
CA VAL A 52 6.82 9.37 -2.64
C VAL A 52 6.13 8.12 -2.10
N LYS A 53 5.95 8.09 -0.78
CA LYS A 53 5.19 7.07 -0.04
C LYS A 53 4.38 7.75 1.04
N LEU A 54 3.16 7.29 1.28
CA LEU A 54 2.31 7.79 2.35
C LEU A 54 2.12 6.71 3.41
N PHE A 55 2.11 7.10 4.68
CA PHE A 55 1.52 6.32 5.76
C PHE A 55 0.04 6.66 5.86
N PHE A 56 -0.80 5.65 5.74
CA PHE A 56 -2.20 5.72 6.10
C PHE A 56 -2.42 5.15 7.49
N THR A 57 -3.29 5.81 8.24
CA THR A 57 -3.85 5.31 9.49
C THR A 57 -5.34 5.15 9.31
N PHE A 58 -5.88 4.00 9.74
CA PHE A 58 -7.30 3.68 9.70
C PHE A 58 -7.96 3.92 11.07
N GLU A 59 -9.28 3.81 11.14
CA GLU A 59 -10.06 4.08 12.36
C GLU A 59 -9.63 3.24 13.57
N ASP A 60 -9.19 2.01 13.35
CA ASP A 60 -8.69 1.10 14.38
C ASP A 60 -7.21 1.33 14.73
N GLN A 61 -6.62 2.45 14.29
CA GLN A 61 -5.21 2.82 14.47
C GLN A 61 -4.21 1.91 13.75
N SER A 62 -4.66 0.89 13.00
CA SER A 62 -3.79 0.14 12.11
C SER A 62 -3.24 1.05 11.00
N THR A 63 -2.10 0.66 10.43
CA THR A 63 -1.40 1.47 9.44
C THR A 63 -1.04 0.67 8.19
N ALA A 64 -0.97 1.36 7.07
CA ALA A 64 -0.52 0.82 5.80
C ALA A 64 0.38 1.82 5.06
N ILE A 65 1.25 1.31 4.21
CA ILE A 65 2.04 2.13 3.28
C ILE A 65 1.30 2.18 1.95
N MET A 66 1.11 3.38 1.42
CA MET A 66 0.57 3.62 0.10
C MET A 66 1.66 4.12 -0.84
N LYS A 67 1.73 3.52 -2.03
CA LYS A 67 2.53 3.97 -3.16
C LYS A 67 1.59 4.44 -4.28
N PRO A 68 1.71 5.67 -4.79
CA PRO A 68 0.80 6.20 -5.78
C PRO A 68 1.03 5.58 -7.16
N TRP A 69 -0.01 5.58 -7.99
CA TRP A 69 0.11 5.26 -9.42
C TRP A 69 0.78 6.44 -10.15
N ARG A 70 1.90 6.19 -10.83
CA ARG A 70 2.67 7.20 -11.58
C ARG A 70 2.66 7.04 -13.10
N VAL A 71 2.68 5.80 -13.60
CA VAL A 71 2.80 5.48 -15.03
C VAL A 71 1.84 4.38 -15.45
N PRO A 72 1.30 4.40 -16.68
CA PRO A 72 0.37 3.39 -17.18
C PRO A 72 1.01 1.99 -17.21
N ARG A 73 0.21 0.94 -17.39
CA ARG A 73 0.70 -0.46 -17.31
C ARG A 73 1.63 -0.82 -18.47
N GLU A 74 1.46 -0.12 -19.59
CA GLU A 74 2.21 -0.25 -20.83
C GLU A 74 3.54 0.51 -20.78
N TYR A 75 3.79 1.29 -19.72
CA TYR A 75 5.06 1.97 -19.54
C TYR A 75 6.19 0.96 -19.27
N GLU A 76 7.25 1.06 -20.06
CA GLU A 76 8.51 0.36 -19.85
C GLU A 76 9.61 1.34 -19.43
N THR A 77 10.49 0.90 -18.53
CA THR A 77 11.69 1.66 -18.17
C THR A 77 12.55 1.85 -19.40
N LEU A 78 12.97 3.10 -19.67
CA LEU A 78 13.77 3.42 -20.85
C LEU A 78 15.13 2.69 -20.81
N PRO A 79 15.68 2.25 -21.96
CA PRO A 79 16.92 1.48 -21.99
C PRO A 79 18.15 2.21 -21.40
N ASP A 80 18.13 3.53 -21.40
CA ASP A 80 19.18 4.42 -20.87
C ASP A 80 18.98 4.77 -19.39
N HIS A 81 17.89 4.33 -18.77
CA HIS A 81 17.65 4.50 -17.34
C HIS A 81 18.41 3.44 -16.52
N TYR A 82 19.35 3.90 -15.69
CA TYR A 82 19.96 3.06 -14.66
C TYR A 82 18.93 2.64 -13.60
N TYR A 83 19.17 1.51 -12.94
CA TYR A 83 18.27 0.94 -11.92
C TYR A 83 17.95 1.91 -10.76
N PHE A 84 18.85 2.83 -10.41
CA PHE A 84 18.63 3.82 -9.35
C PHE A 84 17.79 5.04 -9.80
N ALA A 85 17.60 5.20 -11.10
CA ALA A 85 16.74 6.22 -11.69
C ALA A 85 15.33 5.68 -12.01
N ASP A 86 15.12 4.36 -11.88
CA ASP A 86 13.83 3.74 -12.16
C ASP A 86 12.76 4.22 -11.17
N ILE A 87 11.54 4.39 -11.68
CA ILE A 87 10.40 4.80 -10.88
C ILE A 87 9.75 3.58 -10.23
N GLU A 88 9.36 3.72 -8.96
CA GLU A 88 8.59 2.67 -8.29
C GLU A 88 7.19 2.56 -8.92
N ARG A 89 6.80 1.33 -9.26
CA ARG A 89 5.48 1.00 -9.81
C ARG A 89 4.62 0.36 -8.72
N HIS A 90 3.49 0.97 -8.38
CA HIS A 90 2.56 0.41 -7.40
C HIS A 90 2.07 -1.01 -7.75
N THR A 91 1.94 -1.31 -9.05
CA THR A 91 1.57 -2.63 -9.56
C THR A 91 2.61 -3.70 -9.29
N ALA A 92 3.90 -3.34 -9.24
CA ALA A 92 4.97 -4.28 -8.96
C ALA A 92 4.88 -4.81 -7.52
N GLU A 93 4.49 -3.97 -6.55
CA GLU A 93 4.25 -4.42 -5.17
C GLU A 93 3.10 -5.43 -5.07
N ILE A 94 1.99 -5.14 -5.75
CA ILE A 94 0.83 -6.03 -5.80
C ILE A 94 1.22 -7.37 -6.46
N ALA A 95 1.86 -7.31 -7.63
CA ALA A 95 2.27 -8.50 -8.38
C ALA A 95 3.30 -9.34 -7.61
N ALA A 96 4.29 -8.71 -6.97
CA ALA A 96 5.30 -9.40 -6.19
C ALA A 96 4.68 -10.19 -5.03
N PHE A 97 3.71 -9.62 -4.32
CA PHE A 97 2.99 -10.31 -3.26
C PHE A 97 2.21 -11.53 -3.78
N HIS A 98 1.46 -11.39 -4.89
CA HIS A 98 0.72 -12.52 -5.46
C HIS A 98 1.66 -13.60 -6.03
N LEU A 99 2.76 -13.21 -6.67
CA LEU A 99 3.77 -14.14 -7.17
C LEU A 99 4.47 -14.90 -6.04
N ASP A 100 4.84 -14.21 -4.95
CA ASP A 100 5.41 -14.81 -3.73
C ASP A 100 4.48 -15.86 -3.14
N ARG A 101 3.16 -15.64 -3.20
CA ARG A 101 2.16 -16.63 -2.78
C ARG A 101 2.06 -17.82 -3.74
N ILE A 102 2.03 -17.57 -5.05
CA ILE A 102 1.93 -18.64 -6.07
C ILE A 102 3.14 -19.57 -5.99
N LEU A 103 4.33 -19.01 -5.70
CA LEU A 103 5.57 -19.76 -5.50
C LEU A 103 5.72 -20.36 -4.10
N ASP A 104 4.69 -20.23 -3.26
CA ASP A 104 4.63 -20.74 -1.89
C ASP A 104 5.72 -20.20 -0.94
N PHE A 105 6.37 -19.08 -1.29
CA PHE A 105 7.37 -18.46 -0.43
C PHE A 105 6.76 -17.85 0.83
N ARG A 106 5.65 -17.11 0.68
CA ARG A 106 4.89 -16.47 1.77
C ARG A 106 5.75 -15.53 2.62
N ARG A 107 6.56 -14.69 1.98
CA ARG A 107 7.49 -13.74 2.62
C ARG A 107 7.21 -12.28 2.28
N ALA A 108 6.39 -12.04 1.26
CA ALA A 108 5.95 -10.69 0.90
C ALA A 108 4.76 -10.26 1.78
N PRO A 109 4.73 -9.04 2.33
CA PRO A 109 3.59 -8.55 3.09
C PRO A 109 2.33 -8.46 2.22
N PRO A 110 1.12 -8.57 2.81
CA PRO A 110 -0.13 -8.38 2.08
C PRO A 110 -0.24 -6.99 1.43
N VAL A 111 -0.47 -6.97 0.11
CA VAL A 111 -0.64 -5.75 -0.69
C VAL A 111 -1.93 -5.86 -1.50
N THR A 112 -2.69 -4.77 -1.57
CA THR A 112 -3.90 -4.67 -2.40
C THR A 112 -3.90 -3.37 -3.20
N GLY A 113 -4.58 -3.39 -4.35
CA GLY A 113 -4.87 -2.19 -5.12
C GLY A 113 -6.06 -1.44 -4.54
N ARG A 114 -6.02 -0.10 -4.55
CA ARG A 114 -7.13 0.75 -4.10
C ARG A 114 -7.22 2.01 -4.93
N ILE A 115 -8.41 2.29 -5.44
CA ILE A 115 -8.75 3.57 -6.07
C ILE A 115 -9.21 4.51 -4.97
N LEU A 116 -8.64 5.72 -4.93
CA LEU A 116 -8.88 6.71 -3.88
C LEU A 116 -9.33 8.02 -4.51
N ASN A 117 -10.28 8.68 -3.87
CA ASN A 117 -10.59 10.07 -4.16
C ASN A 117 -9.55 10.97 -3.47
N MET A 118 -8.73 11.66 -4.26
CA MET A 118 -7.65 12.50 -3.75
C MET A 118 -8.11 13.59 -2.77
N THR A 119 -9.33 14.09 -2.92
CA THR A 119 -9.87 15.16 -2.07
C THR A 119 -10.41 14.59 -0.76
N SER A 120 -11.35 13.65 -0.82
CA SER A 120 -12.01 13.12 0.39
C SER A 120 -11.13 12.16 1.17
N ASP A 121 -10.39 11.30 0.48
CA ASP A 121 -9.72 10.15 1.13
C ASP A 121 -8.28 10.47 1.52
N ILE A 122 -7.67 11.49 0.90
CA ILE A 122 -6.27 11.86 1.15
C ILE A 122 -6.17 13.29 1.68
N ARG A 123 -6.50 14.30 0.86
CA ARG A 123 -6.23 15.72 1.21
C ARG A 123 -6.91 16.14 2.51
N ARG A 124 -8.17 15.77 2.73
CA ARG A 124 -8.93 16.12 3.94
C ARG A 124 -8.34 15.57 5.23
N VAL A 125 -7.69 14.41 5.16
CA VAL A 125 -7.09 13.71 6.32
C VAL A 125 -5.56 13.82 6.36
N SER A 126 -4.98 14.64 5.48
CA SER A 126 -3.54 14.81 5.37
C SER A 126 -2.97 15.62 6.53
N SER A 127 -1.72 15.33 6.91
CA SER A 127 -0.95 16.23 7.77
C SER A 127 -0.83 17.63 7.15
N HIS A 128 -0.60 18.65 7.98
CA HIS A 128 -0.43 20.02 7.51
C HIS A 128 0.68 20.17 6.46
N ALA A 129 1.79 19.45 6.65
CA ALA A 129 2.91 19.45 5.71
C ALA A 129 2.52 18.88 4.35
N LEU A 130 1.85 17.72 4.32
CA LEU A 130 1.40 17.08 3.09
C LEU A 130 0.26 17.87 2.41
N ASN A 131 -0.67 18.44 3.18
CA ASN A 131 -1.80 19.19 2.64
C ASN A 131 -1.35 20.40 1.81
N LYS A 132 -0.26 21.07 2.24
CA LYS A 132 0.31 22.23 1.54
C LYS A 132 0.94 21.92 0.19
N THR A 133 1.20 20.65 -0.14
CA THR A 133 1.81 20.27 -1.43
C THR A 133 0.78 19.99 -2.51
N PHE A 134 -0.52 20.01 -2.19
CA PHE A 134 -1.58 19.84 -3.19
C PHE A 134 -1.78 21.12 -3.99
N PHE A 135 -1.88 20.98 -5.30
CA PHE A 135 -2.22 22.06 -6.22
C PHE A 135 -3.08 21.51 -7.38
N ILE A 136 -3.71 22.41 -8.11
CA ILE A 136 -4.47 22.09 -9.33
C ILE A 136 -3.56 22.40 -10.51
N SER A 137 -3.34 21.42 -11.39
CA SER A 137 -2.55 21.62 -12.60
C SER A 137 -3.26 22.59 -13.56
N PRO A 138 -2.53 23.31 -14.44
CA PRO A 138 -3.15 24.13 -15.47
C PRO A 138 -3.95 23.35 -16.53
N GLY A 139 -3.80 22.02 -16.58
CA GLY A 139 -4.48 21.15 -17.54
C GLY A 139 -5.97 21.02 -17.24
N GLU A 140 -6.75 20.99 -18.33
CA GLU A 140 -8.21 20.85 -18.35
C GLU A 140 -8.76 19.73 -17.45
#